data_AF-A0A3M2T0R3-F1
#
_entry.id   AF-A0A3M2T0R3-F1
#
_cell.length_a   1.000
_cell.length_b   1.000
_cell.length_c   1.000
_cell.angle_alpha   90.00
_cell.angle_beta   90.00
_cell.angle_gamma   90.00
#
_symmetry.space_group_name_H-M   'P 1'
#
loop_
_entity.id
_entity.type
_entity.pdbx_description
1 polymer ?
#
loop_
_entity_poly.entity_id
_entity_poly.type
_entity_poly.pdbx_seq_one_letter_code
_entity_poly.pdbx_strand_id
1 'polypeptide(L)'
;MSSRAPSLRRRVFLISAVFLVFVIALLIFPKCKPSPSPEDASVPLEQKAVSFPPEYSMTPFESRFCADRFGIPYLEHLRDSATEYCTSESSSALTCFHAKITDTLRIDTMCIGQDSGFDPATRKFRLGCELRELNESKTSVPIPKYGKFNNYWYRTGPQVIFDESVVLWNKIRSQERQCSPNYTILTKREGSKNLWHCLMEIFSMTIALDVLQISTRPNDSRPFLTAANAENTQVVFLDDEDDGPYFDLWSVFAQKPTLRMKDVPGITSFENIIVPLAGGSNPFWQGDWEAHSCEDSALLRTFSRRILNFYDVGAREPRQGDWIVVTFIDRVENRRLVDQERYLELLRSTFAHIKVQSIDFAIIPFNAQLEVIRDTDLLLGVHGAGLTHAMFLQPRSSVVEILPSSFNHKGFRNVAGVMGHSYFSAHASEQPLRKRKDWQHDDVYLEQDKFMELMNIAIKATYKKGHRNYDTV
;
A
#
# COMPACT_ATOMS: atom_id res chain seq x y z
N MET A 1 66.05 -40.98 -13.75
CA MET A 1 64.57 -41.03 -13.79
C MET A 1 64.10 -42.19 -12.94
N SER A 2 63.50 -41.94 -11.78
CA SER A 2 62.69 -42.94 -11.06
C SER A 2 61.73 -42.22 -10.13
N SER A 3 60.45 -42.27 -10.49
CA SER A 3 59.33 -41.69 -9.76
C SER A 3 59.01 -42.55 -8.53
N ARG A 4 59.13 -41.97 -7.33
CA ARG A 4 58.62 -42.59 -6.12
C ARG A 4 57.11 -42.36 -6.04
N ALA A 5 56.35 -43.45 -6.17
CA ALA A 5 54.92 -43.49 -5.90
C ALA A 5 54.61 -43.06 -4.45
N PRO A 6 53.54 -42.30 -4.19
CA PRO A 6 53.17 -41.91 -2.84
C PRO A 6 52.64 -43.13 -2.07
N SER A 7 53.17 -43.31 -0.86
CA SER A 7 52.86 -44.41 0.05
C SER A 7 51.36 -44.56 0.32
N LEU A 8 50.90 -45.81 0.39
CA LEU A 8 49.53 -46.25 0.68
C LEU A 8 48.89 -45.53 1.90
N ARG A 9 49.69 -45.12 2.89
CA ARG A 9 49.26 -44.38 4.08
C ARG A 9 48.66 -42.99 3.79
N ARG A 10 49.11 -42.30 2.74
CA ARG A 10 48.55 -40.98 2.35
C ARG A 10 47.19 -41.11 1.66
N ARG A 11 46.94 -42.21 0.93
CA ARG A 11 45.65 -42.47 0.28
C ARG A 11 44.55 -42.79 1.29
N VAL A 12 44.86 -43.55 2.34
CA VAL A 12 43.89 -43.89 3.40
C VAL A 12 43.51 -42.64 4.22
N PHE A 13 44.47 -41.76 4.54
CA PHE A 13 44.17 -40.52 5.25
C PHE A 13 43.33 -39.53 4.44
N LEU A 14 43.59 -39.39 3.13
CA LEU A 14 42.76 -38.54 2.27
C LEU A 14 41.34 -39.09 2.10
N ILE A 15 41.17 -40.41 1.98
CA ILE A 15 39.84 -41.02 1.85
C ILE A 15 39.05 -40.87 3.16
N SER A 16 39.67 -41.09 4.33
CA SER A 16 39.00 -40.88 5.62
C SER A 16 38.67 -39.42 5.90
N ALA A 17 39.53 -38.47 5.51
CA ALA A 17 39.26 -37.04 5.68
C ALA A 17 38.12 -36.56 4.76
N VAL A 18 38.08 -37.03 3.50
CA VAL A 18 36.99 -36.73 2.58
C VAL A 18 35.68 -37.36 3.05
N PHE A 19 35.71 -38.58 3.58
CA PHE A 19 34.51 -39.24 4.13
C PHE A 19 33.99 -38.52 5.38
N LEU A 20 34.89 -38.04 6.25
CA LEU A 20 34.50 -37.28 7.45
C LEU A 20 33.90 -35.92 7.09
N VAL A 21 34.45 -35.23 6.08
CA VAL A 21 33.88 -33.97 5.57
C VAL A 21 32.53 -34.21 4.88
N PHE A 22 32.35 -35.33 4.16
CA PHE A 22 31.08 -35.69 3.53
C PHE A 22 30.00 -36.06 4.56
N VAL A 23 30.38 -36.76 5.64
CA VAL A 23 29.47 -37.13 6.74
C VAL A 23 29.11 -35.89 7.58
N ILE A 24 30.04 -34.97 7.80
CA ILE A 24 29.76 -33.69 8.47
C ILE A 24 28.88 -32.79 7.59
N ALA A 25 29.09 -32.75 6.27
CA ALA A 25 28.20 -32.02 5.36
C ALA A 25 26.77 -32.60 5.38
N LEU A 26 26.62 -33.93 5.39
CA LEU A 26 25.31 -34.62 5.52
C LEU A 26 24.63 -34.41 6.89
N LEU A 27 25.37 -33.99 7.92
CA LEU A 27 24.85 -33.68 9.26
C LEU A 27 24.60 -32.18 9.49
N ILE A 28 25.14 -31.29 8.65
CA ILE A 28 24.98 -29.83 8.74
C ILE A 28 23.89 -29.30 7.79
N PHE A 29 23.52 -30.04 6.73
CA PHE A 29 22.29 -29.72 5.99
C PHE A 29 21.08 -30.16 6.81
N PRO A 30 20.22 -29.25 7.28
CA PRO A 30 19.00 -29.64 7.98
C PRO A 30 18.10 -30.36 6.97
N LYS A 31 17.99 -31.69 7.08
CA LYS A 31 16.82 -32.40 6.54
C LYS A 31 15.60 -31.73 7.16
N CYS A 32 14.71 -31.15 6.36
CA CYS A 32 13.49 -30.52 6.87
C CYS A 32 12.78 -31.57 7.75
N LYS A 33 12.88 -31.42 9.07
CA LYS A 33 12.00 -32.13 10.00
C LYS A 33 10.67 -31.38 9.94
N PRO A 34 9.53 -32.07 9.76
CA PRO A 34 8.26 -31.45 10.08
C PRO A 34 8.33 -30.98 11.54
N SER A 35 7.93 -29.73 11.80
CA SER A 35 7.71 -29.28 13.18
C SER A 35 6.81 -30.30 13.87
N PRO A 36 7.08 -30.65 15.14
CA PRO A 36 6.11 -31.40 15.92
C PRO A 36 4.81 -30.59 15.91
N SER A 37 3.73 -31.23 15.51
CA SER A 37 2.37 -30.80 15.82
C SER A 37 2.32 -30.50 17.32
N PRO A 38 1.66 -29.42 17.76
CA PRO A 38 1.49 -29.18 19.19
C PRO A 38 0.65 -30.35 19.74
N GLU A 39 1.30 -31.27 20.46
CA GLU A 39 0.65 -32.26 21.30
C GLU A 39 -0.08 -31.52 22.42
N ASP A 40 -1.39 -31.74 22.47
CA ASP A 40 -2.31 -31.57 23.59
C ASP A 40 -1.79 -30.76 24.78
N ALA A 41 -1.78 -29.43 24.61
CA ALA A 41 -2.03 -28.56 25.74
C ALA A 41 -3.50 -28.77 26.12
N SER A 42 -3.73 -29.38 27.28
CA SER A 42 -5.04 -29.53 27.90
C SER A 42 -5.87 -28.25 27.74
N VAL A 43 -6.87 -28.31 26.86
CA VAL A 43 -7.81 -27.22 26.60
C VAL A 43 -8.47 -26.86 27.94
N PRO A 44 -8.26 -25.65 28.48
CA PRO A 44 -9.10 -25.18 29.56
C PRO A 44 -10.53 -25.21 29.02
N LEU A 45 -11.45 -25.86 29.74
CA LEU A 45 -12.88 -25.89 29.44
C LEU A 45 -13.31 -24.50 28.94
N GLU A 46 -13.43 -24.38 27.63
CA GLU A 46 -13.75 -23.14 26.96
C GLU A 46 -15.18 -22.84 27.39
N GLN A 47 -15.34 -21.92 28.35
CA GLN A 47 -16.64 -21.36 28.64
C GLN A 47 -17.11 -20.78 27.31
N LYS A 48 -18.02 -21.49 26.64
CA LYS A 48 -18.67 -20.99 25.41
C LYS A 48 -19.23 -19.63 25.77
N ALA A 49 -18.52 -18.59 25.36
CA ALA A 49 -18.96 -17.23 25.56
C ALA A 49 -20.36 -17.16 24.97
N VAL A 50 -21.33 -16.74 25.78
CA VAL A 50 -22.70 -16.56 25.32
C VAL A 50 -22.63 -15.57 24.17
N SER A 51 -23.00 -16.00 22.97
CA SER A 51 -22.98 -15.14 21.79
C SER A 51 -23.90 -13.94 22.05
N PHE A 52 -23.46 -12.74 21.65
CA PHE A 52 -24.34 -11.59 21.69
C PHE A 52 -25.61 -11.86 20.85
N PRO A 53 -26.76 -11.26 21.21
CA PRO A 53 -27.91 -11.25 20.34
C PRO A 53 -27.51 -10.80 18.92
N PRO A 54 -28.07 -11.40 17.84
CA PRO A 54 -27.69 -11.11 16.46
C PRO A 54 -27.74 -9.61 16.10
N GLU A 55 -28.58 -8.84 16.77
CA GLU A 55 -28.71 -7.39 16.64
C GLU A 55 -27.39 -6.65 16.92
N TYR A 56 -26.54 -7.16 17.82
CA TYR A 56 -25.22 -6.59 18.09
C TYR A 56 -24.17 -6.92 17.02
N SER A 57 -24.48 -7.85 16.12
CA SER A 57 -23.66 -8.20 14.95
C SER A 57 -24.16 -7.56 13.65
N MET A 58 -25.24 -6.76 13.71
CA MET A 58 -25.74 -6.06 12.54
C MET A 58 -24.74 -4.98 12.11
N THR A 59 -24.20 -5.14 10.91
CA THR A 59 -23.42 -4.09 10.25
C THR A 59 -24.38 -3.07 9.63
N PRO A 60 -24.06 -1.76 9.64
CA PRO A 60 -24.80 -0.77 8.87
C PRO A 60 -24.96 -1.18 7.42
N PHE A 61 -26.07 -0.77 6.78
CA PHE A 61 -26.29 -1.05 5.37
C PHE A 61 -25.19 -0.38 4.54
N GLU A 62 -24.46 -1.19 3.78
CA GLU A 62 -23.48 -0.73 2.81
C GLU A 62 -23.96 -1.14 1.41
N SER A 63 -23.96 -0.18 0.47
CA SER A 63 -24.32 -0.49 -0.90
C SER A 63 -23.29 -1.45 -1.51
N ARG A 64 -23.73 -2.33 -2.42
CA ARG A 64 -22.82 -3.26 -3.12
C ARG A 64 -21.64 -2.54 -3.78
N PHE A 65 -21.87 -1.37 -4.37
CA PHE A 65 -20.81 -0.53 -4.95
C PHE A 65 -19.72 -0.19 -3.92
N CYS A 66 -20.10 0.15 -2.69
CA CYS A 66 -19.14 0.51 -1.64
C CYS A 66 -18.42 -0.72 -1.09
N ALA A 67 -19.15 -1.80 -0.81
CA ALA A 67 -18.59 -3.04 -0.29
C ALA A 67 -17.59 -3.68 -1.29
N ASP A 68 -17.98 -3.77 -2.57
CA ASP A 68 -17.17 -4.38 -3.65
C ASP A 68 -15.89 -3.59 -3.96
N ARG A 69 -15.78 -2.34 -3.48
CA ARG A 69 -14.72 -1.40 -3.85
C ARG A 69 -13.85 -0.98 -2.68
N PHE A 70 -14.45 -0.75 -1.51
CA PHE A 70 -13.80 -0.17 -0.35
C PHE A 70 -13.83 -1.10 0.88
N GLY A 71 -14.56 -2.21 0.79
CA GLY A 71 -14.69 -3.23 1.82
C GLY A 71 -13.87 -4.50 1.58
N ILE A 72 -14.09 -5.49 2.44
CA ILE A 72 -13.49 -6.83 2.33
C ILE A 72 -13.82 -7.53 0.99
N PRO A 73 -15.04 -7.43 0.44
CA PRO A 73 -15.38 -8.10 -0.83
C PRO A 73 -14.44 -7.74 -1.99
N TYR A 74 -13.82 -6.55 -2.01
CA TYR A 74 -12.80 -6.22 -3.00
C TYR A 74 -11.62 -7.21 -2.98
N LEU A 75 -11.10 -7.54 -1.79
CA LEU A 75 -10.01 -8.50 -1.63
C LEU A 75 -10.44 -9.92 -2.01
N GLU A 76 -11.67 -10.29 -1.68
CA GLU A 76 -12.23 -11.60 -2.00
C GLU A 76 -12.43 -11.78 -3.51
N HIS A 77 -12.99 -10.78 -4.19
CA HIS A 77 -13.12 -10.80 -5.65
C HIS A 77 -11.75 -10.88 -6.34
N LEU A 78 -10.76 -10.15 -5.82
CA LEU A 78 -9.41 -10.22 -6.35
C LEU A 78 -8.78 -11.60 -6.08
N ARG A 79 -8.91 -12.17 -4.88
CA ARG A 79 -8.51 -13.57 -4.57
C ARG A 79 -9.17 -14.57 -5.52
N ASP A 80 -10.48 -14.47 -5.72
CA ASP A 80 -11.27 -15.44 -6.49
C ASP A 80 -10.98 -15.38 -8.00
N SER A 81 -10.37 -14.28 -8.46
CA SER A 81 -9.89 -14.11 -9.83
C SER A 81 -8.52 -14.77 -10.12
N ALA A 82 -7.93 -15.44 -9.12
CA ALA A 82 -6.63 -16.11 -9.25
C ALA A 82 -6.55 -17.01 -10.48
N THR A 83 -5.53 -16.78 -11.30
CA THR A 83 -5.30 -17.48 -12.55
C THR A 83 -3.85 -17.94 -12.63
N GLU A 84 -3.64 -19.25 -12.77
CA GLU A 84 -2.32 -19.83 -13.05
C GLU A 84 -2.01 -19.69 -14.54
N TYR A 85 -0.83 -19.16 -14.86
CA TYR A 85 -0.36 -18.92 -16.23
C TYR A 85 0.61 -20.00 -16.72
N CYS A 86 1.24 -20.75 -15.82
CA CYS A 86 2.17 -21.82 -16.20
C CYS A 86 1.46 -23.17 -16.34
N THR A 87 2.01 -24.04 -17.17
CA THR A 87 1.60 -25.46 -17.25
C THR A 87 1.99 -26.23 -15.98
N SER A 88 1.40 -27.42 -15.77
CA SER A 88 1.75 -28.30 -14.64
C SER A 88 3.19 -28.84 -14.71
N GLU A 89 3.77 -28.86 -15.91
CA GLU A 89 5.12 -29.36 -16.20
C GLU A 89 6.20 -28.29 -15.97
N SER A 90 5.79 -27.03 -15.75
CA SER A 90 6.68 -25.91 -15.49
C SER A 90 7.42 -26.09 -14.15
N SER A 91 8.69 -25.67 -14.11
CA SER A 91 9.48 -25.72 -12.86
C SER A 91 9.22 -24.56 -11.92
N SER A 92 8.52 -23.53 -12.41
CA SER A 92 8.08 -22.34 -11.68
C SER A 92 6.58 -22.17 -11.89
N ALA A 93 5.91 -21.46 -10.97
CA ALA A 93 4.50 -21.07 -11.11
C ALA A 93 4.38 -19.55 -11.30
N LEU A 94 3.33 -19.11 -11.99
CA LEU A 94 2.99 -17.70 -12.14
C LEU A 94 1.48 -17.55 -11.98
N THR A 95 1.07 -17.23 -10.76
CA THR A 95 -0.33 -16.95 -10.45
C THR A 95 -0.57 -15.45 -10.47
N CYS A 96 -1.54 -14.99 -11.28
CA CYS A 96 -1.96 -13.60 -11.29
C CYS A 96 -3.42 -13.43 -10.84
N PHE A 97 -3.74 -12.25 -10.35
CA PHE A 97 -5.03 -11.85 -9.81
C PHE A 97 -5.48 -10.60 -10.54
N HIS A 98 -6.77 -10.52 -10.86
CA HIS A 98 -7.34 -9.53 -11.75
C HIS A 98 -8.55 -8.82 -11.12
N ALA A 99 -8.53 -7.49 -11.11
CA ALA A 99 -9.65 -6.66 -10.70
C ALA A 99 -10.16 -5.82 -11.87
N LYS A 100 -11.48 -5.60 -11.90
CA LYS A 100 -12.12 -4.59 -12.74
C LYS A 100 -12.87 -3.62 -11.84
N ILE A 101 -12.29 -2.44 -11.63
CA ILE A 101 -12.80 -1.46 -10.64
C ILE A 101 -13.79 -0.47 -11.26
N THR A 102 -13.64 -0.18 -12.54
CA THR A 102 -14.49 0.79 -13.27
C THR A 102 -15.07 0.12 -14.51
N ASP A 103 -16.08 0.73 -15.11
CA ASP A 103 -16.71 0.24 -16.34
C ASP A 103 -15.82 0.36 -17.59
N THR A 104 -14.60 0.90 -17.42
CA THR A 104 -13.59 0.89 -18.48
C THR A 104 -13.18 -0.53 -18.86
N LEU A 105 -12.54 -0.70 -20.02
CA LEU A 105 -11.95 -1.98 -20.43
C LEU A 105 -10.67 -2.33 -19.64
N ARG A 106 -10.31 -1.53 -18.63
CA ARG A 106 -9.08 -1.74 -17.85
C ARG A 106 -9.26 -2.92 -16.90
N ILE A 107 -8.30 -3.84 -16.96
CA ILE A 107 -8.13 -4.92 -16.01
C ILE A 107 -6.84 -4.68 -15.23
N ASP A 108 -7.00 -4.49 -13.93
CA ASP A 108 -5.90 -4.26 -12.99
C ASP A 108 -5.35 -5.62 -12.54
N THR A 109 -4.03 -5.79 -12.58
CA THR A 109 -3.39 -7.10 -12.36
C THR A 109 -2.32 -7.02 -11.28
N MET A 110 -2.18 -8.07 -10.49
CA MET A 110 -1.00 -8.35 -9.68
C MET A 110 -0.60 -9.81 -9.88
N CYS A 111 0.65 -10.17 -9.60
CA CYS A 111 1.12 -11.54 -9.79
C CYS A 111 2.10 -11.96 -8.70
N ILE A 112 2.17 -13.27 -8.47
CA ILE A 112 3.24 -13.94 -7.74
C ILE A 112 3.88 -15.00 -8.65
N GLY A 113 5.19 -14.88 -8.82
CA GLY A 113 6.03 -15.89 -9.48
C GLY A 113 6.75 -16.71 -8.41
N GLN A 114 6.61 -18.03 -8.45
CA GLN A 114 7.23 -18.95 -7.50
C GLN A 114 8.40 -19.70 -8.12
N ASP A 115 9.37 -20.08 -7.29
CA ASP A 115 10.59 -20.78 -7.69
C ASP A 115 11.34 -20.04 -8.81
N SER A 116 11.54 -18.74 -8.65
CA SER A 116 12.29 -17.90 -9.58
C SER A 116 13.80 -18.10 -9.43
N GLY A 117 14.56 -17.82 -10.48
CA GLY A 117 16.01 -17.67 -10.42
C GLY A 117 16.42 -16.24 -10.75
N PHE A 118 17.49 -15.72 -10.15
CA PHE A 118 18.03 -14.42 -10.50
C PHE A 118 19.32 -14.56 -11.32
N ASP A 119 19.41 -13.83 -12.43
CA ASP A 119 20.60 -13.75 -13.24
C ASP A 119 21.37 -12.45 -12.96
N PRO A 120 22.50 -12.50 -12.25
CA PRO A 120 23.25 -11.30 -11.90
C PRO A 120 23.88 -10.60 -13.11
N ALA A 121 24.10 -11.31 -14.22
CA ALA A 121 24.69 -10.71 -15.42
C ALA A 121 23.71 -9.80 -16.16
N THR A 122 22.45 -10.21 -16.25
CA THR A 122 21.38 -9.43 -16.90
C THR A 122 20.53 -8.63 -15.92
N ARG A 123 20.67 -8.90 -14.61
CA ARG A 123 19.84 -8.37 -13.52
C ARG A 123 18.35 -8.64 -13.74
N LYS A 124 18.02 -9.82 -14.28
CA LYS A 124 16.64 -10.25 -14.53
C LYS A 124 16.28 -11.50 -13.74
N PHE A 125 15.02 -11.59 -13.36
CA PHE A 125 14.40 -12.78 -12.79
C PHE A 125 13.99 -13.73 -13.90
N ARG A 126 14.23 -15.01 -13.71
CA ARG A 126 13.90 -16.08 -14.63
C ARG A 126 12.84 -16.96 -14.00
N LEU A 127 11.72 -17.15 -14.69
CA LEU A 127 10.69 -18.10 -14.32
C LEU A 127 10.72 -19.26 -15.31
N GLY A 128 10.84 -20.48 -14.80
CA GLY A 128 10.78 -21.73 -15.56
C GLY A 128 9.35 -22.08 -16.00
N CYS A 129 8.65 -21.10 -16.59
CA CYS A 129 7.22 -21.12 -16.86
C CYS A 129 6.96 -21.30 -18.35
N GLU A 130 6.44 -22.47 -18.73
CA GLU A 130 5.80 -22.68 -20.01
C GLU A 130 4.37 -22.16 -19.91
N LEU A 131 4.01 -21.19 -20.75
CA LEU A 131 2.68 -20.60 -20.71
C LEU A 131 1.64 -21.60 -21.18
N ARG A 132 0.57 -21.75 -20.39
CA ARG A 132 -0.58 -22.56 -20.77
C ARG A 132 -1.60 -21.74 -21.57
N GLU A 133 -2.44 -22.43 -22.33
CA GLU A 133 -3.65 -21.82 -22.89
C GLU A 133 -4.63 -21.48 -21.75
N LEU A 134 -5.10 -20.23 -21.75
CA LEU A 134 -5.99 -19.72 -20.72
C LEU A 134 -7.45 -19.96 -21.14
N ASN A 135 -8.18 -20.67 -20.29
CA ASN A 135 -9.63 -20.85 -20.45
C ASN A 135 -10.39 -19.58 -20.07
N GLU A 136 -11.68 -19.52 -20.43
CA GLU A 136 -12.57 -18.45 -19.99
C GLU A 136 -12.60 -18.32 -18.46
N SER A 137 -12.70 -17.08 -17.99
CA SER A 137 -12.72 -16.76 -16.56
C SER A 137 -13.89 -17.44 -15.88
N LYS A 138 -13.63 -18.05 -14.71
CA LYS A 138 -14.71 -18.52 -13.81
C LYS A 138 -15.40 -17.36 -13.10
N THR A 139 -14.85 -16.15 -13.19
CA THR A 139 -15.39 -14.92 -12.62
C THR A 139 -15.91 -13.99 -13.73
N SER A 140 -16.56 -12.88 -13.34
CA SER A 140 -16.97 -11.84 -14.29
C SER A 140 -15.81 -11.00 -14.84
N VAL A 141 -14.58 -11.19 -14.34
CA VAL A 141 -13.39 -10.44 -14.73
C VAL A 141 -12.66 -11.17 -15.87
N PRO A 142 -12.49 -10.54 -17.05
CA PRO A 142 -11.69 -11.11 -18.13
C PRO A 142 -10.23 -11.35 -17.73
N ILE A 143 -9.65 -12.46 -18.20
CA ILE A 143 -8.25 -12.82 -17.95
C ILE A 143 -7.38 -12.23 -19.07
N PRO A 144 -6.46 -11.29 -18.79
CA PRO A 144 -5.53 -10.78 -19.79
C PRO A 144 -4.50 -11.83 -20.20
N LYS A 145 -4.07 -11.82 -21.46
CA LYS A 145 -2.94 -12.64 -21.90
C LYS A 145 -1.64 -12.16 -21.24
N TYR A 146 -0.71 -13.08 -20.99
CA TYR A 146 0.63 -12.71 -20.51
C TYR A 146 1.28 -11.71 -21.48
N GLY A 147 1.90 -10.67 -20.94
CA GLY A 147 2.49 -9.58 -21.73
C GLY A 147 1.48 -8.65 -22.39
N LYS A 148 0.21 -8.70 -21.99
CA LYS A 148 -0.87 -7.77 -22.38
C LYS A 148 -1.61 -7.24 -21.16
N PHE A 149 -0.89 -7.00 -20.07
CA PHE A 149 -1.44 -6.34 -18.89
C PHE A 149 -1.59 -4.84 -19.15
N ASN A 150 -2.43 -4.19 -18.35
CA ASN A 150 -2.66 -2.76 -18.50
C ASN A 150 -1.39 -1.94 -18.21
N ASN A 151 -1.22 -0.83 -18.95
CA ASN A 151 -0.17 0.15 -18.69
C ASN A 151 -0.71 1.31 -17.85
N TYR A 152 0.12 1.82 -16.96
CA TYR A 152 -0.23 2.90 -16.04
C TYR A 152 0.62 4.14 -16.31
N TRP A 153 0.27 5.24 -15.66
CA TRP A 153 1.06 6.47 -15.71
C TRP A 153 2.50 6.22 -15.24
N TYR A 154 3.43 7.07 -15.66
CA TYR A 154 4.86 6.98 -15.33
C TYR A 154 5.53 5.66 -15.74
N ARG A 155 4.90 4.89 -16.65
CA ARG A 155 5.37 3.56 -17.05
C ARG A 155 5.55 2.63 -15.84
N THR A 156 4.55 2.54 -14.99
CA THR A 156 4.52 1.61 -13.85
C THR A 156 3.57 0.44 -14.09
N GLY A 157 3.53 -0.48 -13.11
CA GLY A 157 2.63 -1.64 -13.08
C GLY A 157 3.20 -2.92 -13.69
N PRO A 158 2.43 -4.03 -13.62
CA PRO A 158 2.94 -5.36 -13.94
C PRO A 158 3.51 -5.50 -15.33
N GLN A 159 2.86 -4.92 -16.35
CA GLN A 159 3.33 -5.01 -17.74
C GLN A 159 4.79 -4.55 -17.86
N VAL A 160 5.08 -3.38 -17.29
CA VAL A 160 6.43 -2.80 -17.35
C VAL A 160 7.42 -3.62 -16.54
N ILE A 161 7.03 -4.11 -15.36
CA ILE A 161 7.89 -4.92 -14.49
C ILE A 161 8.26 -6.24 -15.18
N PHE A 162 7.30 -6.92 -15.81
CA PHE A 162 7.57 -8.16 -16.54
C PHE A 162 8.48 -7.92 -17.75
N ASP A 163 8.23 -6.87 -18.54
CA ASP A 163 9.03 -6.56 -19.72
C ASP A 163 10.49 -6.20 -19.37
N GLU A 164 10.67 -5.40 -18.32
CA GLU A 164 11.99 -4.88 -17.94
C GLU A 164 12.80 -5.91 -17.14
N SER A 165 12.16 -6.64 -16.22
CA SER A 165 12.88 -7.38 -15.16
C SER A 165 12.64 -8.88 -15.12
N VAL A 166 11.71 -9.43 -15.91
CA VAL A 166 11.38 -10.87 -15.85
C VAL A 166 11.54 -11.54 -17.21
N VAL A 167 12.02 -12.77 -17.24
CA VAL A 167 12.17 -13.60 -18.43
C VAL A 167 11.55 -14.96 -18.18
N LEU A 168 10.67 -15.40 -19.08
CA LEU A 168 10.17 -16.78 -19.07
C LEU A 168 11.18 -17.69 -19.78
N TRP A 169 11.43 -18.87 -19.22
CA TRP A 169 12.44 -19.80 -19.70
C TRP A 169 11.95 -21.24 -19.67
N ASN A 170 12.25 -22.02 -20.71
CA ASN A 170 11.71 -23.37 -20.87
C ASN A 170 12.59 -24.49 -20.28
N LYS A 171 13.77 -24.20 -19.72
CA LYS A 171 14.62 -25.27 -19.13
C LYS A 171 14.30 -25.51 -17.66
N ILE A 172 13.95 -26.77 -17.38
CA ILE A 172 13.79 -27.33 -16.05
C ILE A 172 15.14 -27.30 -15.32
N ARG A 173 15.27 -26.42 -14.34
CA ARG A 173 16.21 -26.63 -13.24
C ARG A 173 15.39 -26.63 -11.97
N SER A 174 15.08 -27.82 -11.48
CA SER A 174 14.55 -28.01 -10.14
C SER A 174 15.57 -27.43 -9.14
N GLN A 175 15.26 -26.31 -8.52
CA GLN A 175 15.96 -25.91 -7.31
C GLN A 175 15.39 -26.72 -6.14
N GLU A 176 16.26 -27.13 -5.21
CA GLU A 176 15.83 -27.75 -3.97
C GLU A 176 14.99 -26.72 -3.20
N ARG A 177 13.74 -27.07 -2.86
CA ARG A 177 12.83 -26.21 -2.10
C ARG A 177 13.44 -25.92 -0.73
N GLN A 178 13.73 -24.66 -0.42
CA GLN A 178 14.18 -24.26 0.91
C GLN A 178 13.01 -24.32 1.91
N CYS A 179 13.30 -24.67 3.17
CA CYS A 179 12.26 -24.78 4.19
C CYS A 179 11.66 -23.40 4.59
N SER A 180 12.33 -22.28 4.29
CA SER A 180 11.84 -20.90 4.54
C SER A 180 12.06 -20.02 3.31
N PRO A 181 11.02 -19.79 2.49
CA PRO A 181 11.22 -19.13 1.22
C PRO A 181 11.38 -17.62 1.32
N ASN A 182 12.25 -17.07 0.48
CA ASN A 182 12.45 -15.64 0.32
C ASN A 182 11.40 -15.05 -0.63
N TYR A 183 10.91 -13.86 -0.32
CA TYR A 183 9.99 -13.11 -1.16
C TYR A 183 10.61 -11.78 -1.56
N THR A 184 10.44 -11.40 -2.81
CA THR A 184 10.93 -10.13 -3.34
C THR A 184 9.83 -9.41 -4.07
N ILE A 185 9.44 -8.26 -3.55
CA ILE A 185 8.46 -7.39 -4.15
C ILE A 185 9.19 -6.51 -5.16
N LEU A 186 8.83 -6.64 -6.43
CA LEU A 186 9.39 -5.86 -7.52
C LEU A 186 8.51 -4.63 -7.73
N THR A 187 9.08 -3.45 -7.54
CA THR A 187 8.33 -2.20 -7.64
C THR A 187 9.08 -1.21 -8.51
N LYS A 188 8.36 -0.59 -9.44
CA LYS A 188 8.83 0.59 -10.18
C LYS A 188 7.98 1.76 -9.75
N ARG A 189 8.59 2.77 -9.13
CA ARG A 189 7.86 3.89 -8.53
C ARG A 189 7.44 4.93 -9.57
N GLU A 190 6.32 5.60 -9.31
CA GLU A 190 5.86 6.76 -10.07
C GLU A 190 6.68 8.03 -9.75
N GLY A 191 7.26 8.08 -8.56
CA GLY A 191 8.15 9.13 -8.07
C GLY A 191 8.35 9.00 -6.55
N SER A 192 9.20 9.84 -5.98
CA SER A 192 9.58 9.73 -4.56
C SER A 192 9.03 10.84 -3.66
N LYS A 193 8.42 11.90 -4.22
CA LYS A 193 8.11 13.13 -3.46
C LYS A 193 6.62 13.39 -3.22
N ASN A 194 5.75 12.99 -4.15
CA ASN A 194 4.34 13.33 -4.07
C ASN A 194 3.59 12.38 -3.12
N LEU A 195 3.08 12.91 -2.00
CA LEU A 195 2.41 12.13 -0.96
C LEU A 195 1.29 11.22 -1.48
N TRP A 196 0.46 11.73 -2.39
CA TRP A 196 -0.66 10.94 -2.95
C TRP A 196 -0.13 9.75 -3.74
N HIS A 197 0.78 9.99 -4.69
CA HIS A 197 1.34 8.94 -5.54
C HIS A 197 2.02 7.87 -4.69
N CYS A 198 2.94 8.26 -3.79
CA CYS A 198 3.68 7.32 -2.97
C CYS A 198 2.76 6.48 -2.06
N LEU A 199 1.77 7.10 -1.41
CA LEU A 199 0.85 6.35 -0.56
C LEU A 199 -0.07 5.43 -1.36
N MET A 200 -0.50 5.82 -2.56
CA MET A 200 -1.29 4.94 -3.42
C MET A 200 -0.50 3.73 -3.90
N GLU A 201 0.80 3.87 -4.15
CA GLU A 201 1.69 2.74 -4.48
C GLU A 201 1.86 1.78 -3.31
N ILE A 202 2.12 2.31 -2.10
CA ILE A 202 2.25 1.49 -0.89
C ILE A 202 0.91 0.84 -0.53
N PHE A 203 -0.21 1.53 -0.77
CA PHE A 203 -1.55 0.98 -0.56
C PHE A 203 -1.85 -0.16 -1.54
N SER A 204 -1.53 0.01 -2.83
CA SER A 204 -1.64 -1.05 -3.85
C SER A 204 -0.79 -2.28 -3.50
N MET A 205 0.43 -2.07 -3.00
CA MET A 205 1.27 -3.15 -2.48
C MET A 205 0.62 -3.83 -1.28
N THR A 206 0.08 -3.06 -0.34
CA THR A 206 -0.61 -3.59 0.86
C THR A 206 -1.76 -4.51 0.48
N ILE A 207 -2.62 -4.07 -0.44
CA ILE A 207 -3.70 -4.89 -1.00
C ILE A 207 -3.14 -6.19 -1.57
N ALA A 208 -2.08 -6.11 -2.37
CA ALA A 208 -1.51 -7.30 -3.01
C ALA A 208 -1.02 -8.32 -1.97
N LEU A 209 -0.37 -7.87 -0.91
CA LEU A 209 0.10 -8.75 0.17
C LEU A 209 -1.05 -9.32 1.00
N ASP A 210 -2.12 -8.57 1.24
CA ASP A 210 -3.32 -9.07 1.91
C ASP A 210 -4.03 -10.14 1.06
N VAL A 211 -4.14 -9.93 -0.26
CA VAL A 211 -4.68 -10.94 -1.20
C VAL A 211 -3.87 -12.23 -1.14
N LEU A 212 -2.54 -12.15 -1.13
CA LEU A 212 -1.68 -13.35 -1.04
C LEU A 212 -1.80 -14.10 0.29
N GLN A 213 -2.19 -13.41 1.37
CA GLN A 213 -2.45 -14.04 2.66
C GLN A 213 -3.79 -14.78 2.72
N ILE A 214 -4.79 -14.34 1.94
CA ILE A 214 -6.10 -15.00 1.87
C ILE A 214 -6.25 -15.94 0.67
N SER A 215 -5.26 -15.96 -0.24
CA SER A 215 -5.24 -16.82 -1.43
C SER A 215 -4.45 -18.09 -1.16
N THR A 216 -5.03 -19.25 -1.45
CA THR A 216 -4.38 -20.54 -1.27
C THR A 216 -3.64 -20.98 -2.53
N ARG A 217 -2.51 -21.67 -2.32
CA ARG A 217 -1.74 -22.28 -3.40
C ARG A 217 -2.53 -23.44 -4.01
N PRO A 218 -2.56 -23.58 -5.36
CA PRO A 218 -3.32 -24.63 -6.05
C PRO A 218 -3.02 -26.06 -5.56
N ASN A 219 -1.78 -26.31 -5.12
CA ASN A 219 -1.28 -27.67 -4.85
C ASN A 219 -1.12 -28.01 -3.35
N ASP A 220 -1.35 -27.06 -2.44
CA ASP A 220 -0.94 -27.20 -1.03
C ASP A 220 -1.98 -26.64 -0.05
N SER A 221 -3.02 -25.95 -0.53
CA SER A 221 -4.05 -25.29 0.31
C SER A 221 -3.53 -24.29 1.36
N ARG A 222 -2.21 -24.14 1.50
CA ARG A 222 -1.55 -23.11 2.30
C ARG A 222 -1.63 -21.76 1.59
N PRO A 223 -1.73 -20.64 2.32
CA PRO A 223 -1.59 -19.31 1.75
C PRO A 223 -0.30 -19.14 0.94
N PHE A 224 -0.30 -18.23 -0.03
CA PHE A 224 0.91 -17.81 -0.73
C PHE A 224 1.88 -17.07 0.19
N LEU A 225 1.34 -16.29 1.13
CA LEU A 225 2.09 -15.52 2.12
C LEU A 225 1.43 -15.63 3.50
N THR A 226 2.21 -15.50 4.56
CA THR A 226 1.73 -15.35 5.93
C THR A 226 2.45 -14.16 6.59
N ALA A 227 1.90 -13.63 7.68
CA ALA A 227 2.54 -12.54 8.42
C ALA A 227 3.99 -12.86 8.85
N ALA A 228 4.28 -14.12 9.17
CA ALA A 228 5.63 -14.57 9.53
C ALA A 228 6.64 -14.46 8.37
N ASN A 229 6.18 -14.39 7.12
CA ASN A 229 7.07 -14.22 5.98
C ASN A 229 7.62 -12.79 5.82
N ALA A 230 7.11 -11.81 6.60
CA ALA A 230 7.62 -10.45 6.57
C ALA A 230 9.14 -10.37 6.83
N GLU A 231 9.65 -11.20 7.74
CA GLU A 231 11.10 -11.33 8.06
C GLU A 231 11.94 -11.77 6.84
N ASN A 232 11.33 -12.51 5.90
CA ASN A 232 12.00 -13.04 4.72
C ASN A 232 11.66 -12.27 3.43
N THR A 233 10.93 -11.17 3.55
CA THR A 233 10.44 -10.37 2.42
C THR A 233 11.25 -9.09 2.28
N GLN A 234 11.68 -8.79 1.04
CA GLN A 234 12.37 -7.55 0.67
C GLN A 234 11.64 -6.83 -0.46
N VAL A 235 11.79 -5.51 -0.54
CA VAL A 235 11.39 -4.71 -1.70
C VAL A 235 12.63 -4.43 -2.56
N VAL A 236 12.49 -4.57 -3.88
CA VAL A 236 13.51 -4.18 -4.86
C VAL A 236 12.92 -3.15 -5.81
N PHE A 237 13.46 -1.94 -5.77
CA PHE A 237 13.10 -0.87 -6.70
C PHE A 237 13.80 -1.04 -8.06
N LEU A 238 13.01 -0.84 -9.11
CA LEU A 238 13.44 -0.93 -10.50
C LEU A 238 13.70 0.45 -11.12
N ASP A 239 13.49 1.51 -10.35
CA ASP A 239 13.83 2.89 -10.68
C ASP A 239 15.12 3.35 -9.99
N ASP A 240 15.60 4.53 -10.41
CA ASP A 240 16.75 5.22 -9.84
C ASP A 240 16.35 6.51 -9.09
N GLU A 241 15.06 6.68 -8.77
CA GLU A 241 14.58 7.84 -8.03
C GLU A 241 15.20 7.90 -6.63
N ASP A 242 15.32 9.09 -6.05
CA ASP A 242 15.74 9.26 -4.65
C ASP A 242 14.82 8.47 -3.70
N ASP A 243 15.28 8.21 -2.46
CA ASP A 243 14.48 7.49 -1.47
C ASP A 243 13.16 8.23 -1.16
N GLY A 244 13.25 9.55 -0.98
CA GLY A 244 12.11 10.40 -0.62
C GLY A 244 11.68 10.24 0.84
N PRO A 245 10.72 11.05 1.31
CA PRO A 245 10.31 11.09 2.72
C PRO A 245 9.45 9.90 3.17
N TYR A 246 9.05 9.01 2.26
CA TYR A 246 8.14 7.88 2.53
C TYR A 246 8.80 6.51 2.32
N PHE A 247 10.14 6.48 2.26
CA PHE A 247 10.90 5.28 1.87
C PHE A 247 10.79 4.13 2.88
N ASP A 248 10.77 4.46 4.16
CA ASP A 248 10.66 3.51 5.27
C ASP A 248 9.31 2.77 5.30
N LEU A 249 8.24 3.36 4.77
CA LEU A 249 6.92 2.73 4.69
C LEU A 249 6.91 1.44 3.86
N TRP A 250 7.86 1.27 2.93
CA TRP A 250 8.00 0.03 2.18
C TRP A 250 8.39 -1.16 3.06
N SER A 251 8.95 -0.89 4.25
CA SER A 251 9.33 -1.90 5.23
C SER A 251 8.22 -2.28 6.21
N VAL A 252 7.02 -1.68 6.11
CA VAL A 252 5.85 -2.07 6.94
C VAL A 252 5.52 -3.56 6.77
N PHE A 253 5.75 -4.13 5.58
CA PHE A 253 5.42 -5.52 5.25
C PHE A 253 6.62 -6.35 4.77
N ALA A 254 7.78 -5.72 4.61
CA ALA A 254 9.00 -6.33 4.10
C ALA A 254 10.18 -5.92 5.01
N GLN A 255 10.55 -6.80 5.95
CA GLN A 255 11.49 -6.46 7.01
C GLN A 255 12.96 -6.59 6.60
N LYS A 256 13.25 -7.17 5.43
CA LYS A 256 14.59 -7.09 4.86
C LYS A 256 14.86 -5.70 4.28
N PRO A 257 16.13 -5.28 4.19
CA PRO A 257 16.48 -3.99 3.59
C PRO A 257 15.90 -3.83 2.19
N THR A 258 15.26 -2.68 1.95
CA THR A 258 14.82 -2.26 0.62
C THR A 258 16.04 -1.92 -0.23
N LEU A 259 16.14 -2.52 -1.42
CA LEU A 259 17.27 -2.35 -2.33
C LEU A 259 16.82 -1.72 -3.65
N ARG A 260 17.75 -1.11 -4.38
CA ARG A 260 17.57 -0.87 -5.81
C ARG A 260 18.14 -2.05 -6.59
N MET A 261 17.63 -2.29 -7.80
CA MET A 261 18.12 -3.35 -8.68
C MET A 261 19.65 -3.30 -8.89
N LYS A 262 20.23 -2.10 -8.90
CA LYS A 262 21.67 -1.91 -9.05
C LYS A 262 22.51 -2.37 -7.85
N ASP A 263 21.90 -2.43 -6.67
CA ASP A 263 22.54 -2.74 -5.39
C ASP A 263 22.30 -4.19 -4.96
N VAL A 264 21.52 -4.95 -5.74
CA VAL A 264 21.24 -6.37 -5.48
C VAL A 264 22.55 -7.18 -5.58
N PRO A 265 22.98 -7.86 -4.50
CA PRO A 265 24.16 -8.73 -4.54
C PRO A 265 23.94 -9.92 -5.49
N GLY A 266 24.97 -10.29 -6.27
CA GLY A 266 24.86 -11.37 -7.25
C GLY A 266 24.69 -12.79 -6.67
N ILE A 267 24.88 -12.95 -5.36
CA ILE A 267 24.69 -14.22 -4.62
C ILE A 267 23.31 -14.34 -3.97
N THR A 268 22.44 -13.33 -4.13
CA THR A 268 21.13 -13.30 -3.49
C THR A 268 20.21 -14.38 -4.06
N SER A 269 19.61 -15.21 -3.20
CA SER A 269 18.59 -16.15 -3.60
C SER A 269 17.21 -15.49 -3.61
N PHE A 270 16.56 -15.55 -4.76
CA PHE A 270 15.24 -14.98 -5.00
C PHE A 270 14.29 -16.11 -5.33
N GLU A 271 13.52 -16.58 -4.36
CA GLU A 271 12.68 -17.75 -4.58
C GLU A 271 11.31 -17.37 -5.10
N ASN A 272 10.70 -16.34 -4.55
CA ASN A 272 9.41 -15.84 -5.01
C ASN A 272 9.52 -14.37 -5.36
N ILE A 273 8.97 -13.99 -6.50
CA ILE A 273 8.78 -12.59 -6.88
C ILE A 273 7.31 -12.23 -6.75
N ILE A 274 7.04 -11.06 -6.19
CA ILE A 274 5.71 -10.47 -6.10
C ILE A 274 5.72 -9.20 -6.96
N VAL A 275 4.78 -9.13 -7.90
CA VAL A 275 4.55 -7.95 -8.73
C VAL A 275 3.21 -7.36 -8.28
N PRO A 276 3.21 -6.29 -7.47
CA PRO A 276 1.99 -5.76 -6.90
C PRO A 276 1.14 -5.03 -7.94
N LEU A 277 -0.06 -4.64 -7.51
CA LEU A 277 -0.88 -3.66 -8.20
C LEU A 277 -0.09 -2.35 -8.40
N ALA A 278 -0.35 -1.64 -9.50
CA ALA A 278 0.22 -0.30 -9.71
C ALA A 278 -0.38 0.71 -8.73
N GLY A 279 0.32 1.80 -8.40
CA GLY A 279 -0.23 2.87 -7.55
C GLY A 279 -1.56 3.39 -8.08
N GLY A 280 -1.60 3.74 -9.36
CA GLY A 280 -2.82 4.14 -10.06
C GLY A 280 -3.92 3.09 -10.20
N SER A 281 -3.78 1.83 -9.74
CA SER A 281 -4.77 0.78 -10.00
C SER A 281 -5.71 0.47 -8.84
N ASN A 282 -5.57 1.13 -7.69
CA ASN A 282 -6.37 0.84 -6.51
C ASN A 282 -7.75 1.53 -6.53
N PRO A 283 -8.73 1.07 -5.73
CA PRO A 283 -10.09 1.60 -5.73
C PRO A 283 -10.25 3.07 -5.29
N PHE A 284 -9.28 3.65 -4.59
CA PHE A 284 -9.37 5.05 -4.11
C PHE A 284 -8.89 6.07 -5.12
N TRP A 285 -7.92 5.70 -5.96
CA TRP A 285 -7.54 6.53 -7.08
C TRP A 285 -8.53 6.38 -8.23
N GLN A 286 -9.06 5.19 -8.43
CA GLN A 286 -9.94 4.97 -9.56
C GLN A 286 -11.32 5.56 -9.30
N GLY A 287 -11.95 6.14 -10.32
CA GLY A 287 -13.28 6.77 -10.20
C GLY A 287 -13.37 7.92 -9.19
N ASP A 288 -12.25 8.57 -8.89
CA ASP A 288 -12.13 9.68 -7.94
C ASP A 288 -12.59 11.05 -8.48
N TRP A 289 -13.00 11.09 -9.75
CA TRP A 289 -13.61 12.25 -10.39
C TRP A 289 -15.10 12.39 -10.08
N GLU A 290 -15.75 11.29 -9.66
CA GLU A 290 -17.17 11.27 -9.35
C GLU A 290 -17.39 11.16 -7.84
N ALA A 291 -18.42 11.85 -7.35
CA ALA A 291 -18.83 11.74 -5.97
C ALA A 291 -19.57 10.42 -5.74
N HIS A 292 -19.25 9.72 -4.66
CA HIS A 292 -20.03 8.57 -4.19
C HIS A 292 -20.56 8.77 -2.76
N SER A 293 -21.46 7.87 -2.35
CA SER A 293 -22.12 7.86 -1.04
C SER A 293 -21.49 6.89 -0.03
N CYS A 294 -20.30 6.34 -0.32
CA CYS A 294 -19.59 5.46 0.61
C CYS A 294 -19.06 6.23 1.82
N GLU A 295 -19.36 5.74 3.01
CA GLU A 295 -19.04 6.37 4.30
C GLU A 295 -18.04 5.57 5.15
N ASP A 296 -17.70 4.36 4.69
CA ASP A 296 -16.74 3.51 5.37
C ASP A 296 -15.80 2.81 4.38
N SER A 297 -14.62 2.43 4.88
CA SER A 297 -13.70 1.57 4.16
C SER A 297 -12.84 0.74 5.11
N ALA A 298 -13.07 -0.58 5.11
CA ALA A 298 -12.22 -1.52 5.79
C ALA A 298 -10.78 -1.48 5.27
N LEU A 299 -10.60 -1.30 3.95
CA LEU A 299 -9.28 -1.29 3.32
C LEU A 299 -8.46 -0.07 3.74
N LEU A 300 -9.01 1.14 3.60
CA LEU A 300 -8.29 2.38 3.88
C LEU A 300 -8.04 2.56 5.38
N ARG A 301 -8.99 2.17 6.24
CA ARG A 301 -8.79 2.19 7.69
C ARG A 301 -7.71 1.21 8.14
N THR A 302 -7.66 0.02 7.54
CA THR A 302 -6.61 -0.95 7.86
C THR A 302 -5.25 -0.45 7.44
N PHE A 303 -5.13 0.11 6.23
CA PHE A 303 -3.90 0.74 5.75
C PHE A 303 -3.45 1.90 6.65
N SER A 304 -4.35 2.84 6.93
CA SER A 304 -4.08 3.99 7.81
C SER A 304 -3.59 3.54 9.19
N ARG A 305 -4.28 2.59 9.82
CA ARG A 305 -3.89 2.04 11.13
C ARG A 305 -2.52 1.37 11.09
N ARG A 306 -2.20 0.61 10.03
CA ARG A 306 -0.87 -0.03 9.91
C ARG A 306 0.26 1.00 9.82
N ILE A 307 0.07 2.06 9.04
CA ILE A 307 1.04 3.18 8.98
C ILE A 307 1.16 3.89 10.32
N LEU A 308 0.04 4.23 10.96
CA LEU A 308 0.07 4.90 12.25
C LEU A 308 0.75 4.05 13.32
N ASN A 309 0.56 2.73 13.31
CA ASN A 309 1.24 1.82 14.23
C ASN A 309 2.74 1.71 13.92
N PHE A 310 3.13 1.73 12.64
CA PHE A 310 4.54 1.69 12.24
C PHE A 310 5.33 2.87 12.81
N TYR A 311 4.71 4.05 12.90
CA TYR A 311 5.32 5.24 13.50
C TYR A 311 5.00 5.46 14.98
N ASP A 312 4.32 4.51 15.64
CA ASP A 312 3.90 4.62 17.05
C ASP A 312 3.02 5.86 17.37
N VAL A 313 2.13 6.22 16.43
CA VAL A 313 1.20 7.38 16.54
C VAL A 313 -0.29 6.97 16.48
N GLY A 314 -0.58 5.67 16.49
CA GLY A 314 -1.92 5.11 16.26
C GLY A 314 -2.88 5.25 17.43
N ALA A 315 -2.45 4.87 18.64
CA ALA A 315 -3.27 4.94 19.83
C ALA A 315 -3.43 6.40 20.29
N ARG A 316 -4.65 6.93 20.17
CA ARG A 316 -5.03 8.23 20.73
C ARG A 316 -6.37 8.08 21.42
N GLU A 317 -6.46 8.63 22.63
CA GLU A 317 -7.74 8.82 23.30
C GLU A 317 -8.66 9.69 22.42
N PRO A 318 -9.99 9.52 22.53
CA PRO A 318 -10.92 10.46 21.93
C PRO A 318 -10.52 11.89 22.27
N ARG A 319 -10.57 12.80 21.30
CA ARG A 319 -10.21 14.22 21.47
C ARG A 319 -10.63 14.77 22.82
N GLN A 320 -9.62 15.18 23.58
CA GLN A 320 -9.75 15.82 24.88
C GLN A 320 -9.53 17.32 24.75
N GLY A 321 -10.05 18.08 25.71
CA GLY A 321 -9.78 19.51 25.86
C GLY A 321 -10.70 20.44 25.06
N ASP A 322 -10.60 21.71 25.43
CA ASP A 322 -11.56 22.75 25.04
C ASP A 322 -11.29 23.33 23.65
N TRP A 323 -10.08 23.19 23.13
CA TRP A 323 -9.66 23.85 21.89
C TRP A 323 -9.92 22.99 20.66
N ILE A 324 -10.52 23.58 19.63
CA ILE A 324 -10.59 23.02 18.27
C ILE A 324 -9.31 23.36 17.53
N VAL A 325 -8.52 22.35 17.19
CA VAL A 325 -7.28 22.52 16.45
C VAL A 325 -7.55 22.58 14.95
N VAL A 326 -7.36 23.76 14.38
CA VAL A 326 -7.44 24.03 12.94
C VAL A 326 -6.02 24.03 12.39
N THR A 327 -5.74 23.08 11.50
CA THR A 327 -4.44 22.95 10.83
C THR A 327 -4.59 23.37 9.38
N PHE A 328 -3.94 24.47 9.00
CA PHE A 328 -3.80 24.88 7.61
C PHE A 328 -2.54 24.25 7.00
N ILE A 329 -2.72 23.58 5.86
CA ILE A 329 -1.62 23.10 5.01
C ILE A 329 -1.03 24.31 4.29
N ASP A 330 0.10 24.78 4.80
CA ASP A 330 0.84 25.89 4.21
C ASP A 330 1.58 25.41 2.97
N ARG A 331 1.34 26.08 1.84
CA ARG A 331 1.98 25.75 0.57
C ARG A 331 2.93 26.88 0.22
N VAL A 332 4.20 26.54 0.01
CA VAL A 332 5.25 27.55 -0.22
C VAL A 332 5.62 27.69 -1.70
N GLU A 333 5.51 26.61 -2.48
CA GLU A 333 5.96 26.61 -3.89
C GLU A 333 4.85 26.89 -4.91
N ASN A 334 3.68 26.26 -4.75
CA ASN A 334 2.59 26.28 -5.74
C ASN A 334 1.22 26.21 -5.09
N ARG A 335 0.20 26.74 -5.78
CA ARG A 335 -1.20 26.77 -5.30
C ARG A 335 -1.33 27.36 -3.90
N ARG A 336 -0.59 28.44 -3.64
CA ARG A 336 -0.64 29.12 -2.35
C ARG A 336 -1.97 29.84 -2.23
N LEU A 337 -2.53 29.91 -1.02
CA LEU A 337 -3.72 30.72 -0.80
C LEU A 337 -3.27 32.18 -0.67
N VAL A 338 -3.74 33.03 -1.57
CA VAL A 338 -3.48 34.47 -1.52
C VAL A 338 -4.05 35.04 -0.22
N ASP A 339 -3.30 35.90 0.47
CA ASP A 339 -3.65 36.52 1.76
C ASP A 339 -3.87 35.52 2.92
N GLN A 340 -3.26 34.33 2.87
CA GLN A 340 -3.44 33.29 3.88
C GLN A 340 -3.15 33.77 5.31
N GLU A 341 -2.10 34.55 5.56
CA GLU A 341 -1.75 35.02 6.91
C GLU A 341 -2.88 35.87 7.51
N ARG A 342 -3.41 36.79 6.72
CA ARG A 342 -4.55 37.64 7.09
C ARG A 342 -5.79 36.81 7.38
N TYR A 343 -6.08 35.79 6.56
CA TYR A 343 -7.23 34.91 6.77
C TYR A 343 -7.10 34.10 8.05
N LEU A 344 -5.92 33.54 8.32
CA LEU A 344 -5.68 32.77 9.55
C LEU A 344 -5.73 33.66 10.81
N GLU A 345 -5.23 34.89 10.75
CA GLU A 345 -5.40 35.88 11.83
C GLU A 345 -6.87 36.23 12.08
N LEU A 346 -7.65 36.42 11.00
CA LEU A 346 -9.06 36.70 11.11
C LEU A 346 -9.82 35.55 11.78
N LEU A 347 -9.50 34.28 11.43
CA LEU A 347 -10.06 33.11 12.12
C LEU A 347 -9.77 33.13 13.62
N ARG A 348 -8.51 33.39 14.01
CA ARG A 348 -8.09 33.44 15.43
C ARG A 348 -8.86 34.50 16.22
N SER A 349 -9.15 35.64 15.60
CA SER A 349 -9.87 36.74 16.25
C SER A 349 -11.40 36.56 16.28
N THR A 350 -11.94 35.80 15.33
CA THR A 350 -13.41 35.66 15.12
C THR A 350 -14.01 34.52 15.94
N PHE A 351 -13.32 33.37 16.03
CA PHE A 351 -13.85 32.19 16.69
C PHE A 351 -13.21 32.01 18.06
N ALA A 352 -14.04 31.95 19.09
CA ALA A 352 -13.64 31.47 20.40
C ALA A 352 -13.31 29.96 20.33
N HIS A 353 -12.47 29.48 21.25
CA HIS A 353 -12.15 28.05 21.41
C HIS A 353 -11.46 27.38 20.22
N ILE A 354 -10.81 28.13 19.32
CA ILE A 354 -9.97 27.53 18.26
C ILE A 354 -8.48 27.83 18.47
N LYS A 355 -7.65 26.87 18.06
CA LYS A 355 -6.20 27.05 17.90
C LYS A 355 -5.88 26.87 16.42
N VAL A 356 -5.40 27.94 15.78
CA VAL A 356 -5.06 27.92 14.35
C VAL A 356 -3.55 27.81 14.16
N GLN A 357 -3.10 26.75 13.49
CA GLN A 357 -1.72 26.50 13.12
C GLN A 357 -1.56 26.45 11.59
N SER A 358 -0.45 27.00 11.08
CA SER A 358 -0.04 26.95 9.67
C SER A 358 1.20 26.07 9.61
N ILE A 359 1.16 24.98 8.85
CA ILE A 359 2.25 24.00 8.80
C ILE A 359 2.61 23.71 7.34
N ASP A 360 3.86 23.98 6.99
CA ASP A 360 4.45 23.47 5.75
C ASP A 360 4.88 22.02 5.99
N PHE A 361 4.10 21.08 5.46
CA PHE A 361 4.40 19.66 5.59
C PHE A 361 5.63 19.23 4.78
N ALA A 362 6.08 20.00 3.78
CA ALA A 362 7.23 19.63 2.96
C ALA A 362 8.57 19.70 3.71
N ILE A 363 8.64 20.47 4.80
CA ILE A 363 9.87 20.71 5.57
C ILE A 363 9.98 19.88 6.85
N ILE A 364 8.96 19.10 7.20
CA ILE A 364 8.99 18.22 8.38
C ILE A 364 8.92 16.73 7.97
N PRO A 365 9.59 15.83 8.71
CA PRO A 365 9.54 14.39 8.46
C PRO A 365 8.12 13.82 8.54
N PHE A 366 7.81 12.78 7.77
CA PHE A 366 6.44 12.25 7.66
C PHE A 366 5.85 11.79 9.00
N ASN A 367 6.64 11.19 9.89
CA ASN A 367 6.18 10.83 11.23
C ASN A 367 5.72 12.05 12.05
N ALA A 368 6.44 13.17 11.96
CA ALA A 368 6.04 14.44 12.60
C ALA A 368 4.78 15.03 11.93
N GLN A 369 4.63 14.88 10.61
CA GLN A 369 3.37 15.25 9.92
C GLN A 369 2.20 14.47 10.52
N LEU A 370 2.36 13.16 10.72
CA LEU A 370 1.32 12.32 11.32
C LEU A 370 0.98 12.77 12.74
N GLU A 371 1.95 13.09 13.60
CA GLU A 371 1.67 13.62 14.95
C GLU A 371 0.77 14.86 14.91
N VAL A 372 1.11 15.84 14.06
CA VAL A 372 0.30 17.05 13.85
C VAL A 372 -1.12 16.70 13.39
N ILE A 373 -1.25 15.77 12.44
CA ILE A 373 -2.53 15.34 11.88
C ILE A 373 -3.36 14.57 12.91
N ARG A 374 -2.73 13.80 13.80
CA ARG A 374 -3.42 13.12 14.90
C ARG A 374 -3.98 14.09 15.93
N ASP A 375 -3.40 15.28 16.07
CA ASP A 375 -3.91 16.35 16.93
C ASP A 375 -4.87 17.32 16.21
N THR A 376 -5.10 17.12 14.91
CA THR A 376 -5.93 18.01 14.08
C THR A 376 -7.41 17.63 14.13
N ASP A 377 -8.26 18.62 14.42
CA ASP A 377 -9.71 18.47 14.38
C ASP A 377 -10.32 18.86 13.04
N LEU A 378 -9.76 19.93 12.47
CA LEU A 378 -10.14 20.48 11.18
C LEU A 378 -8.89 20.68 10.33
N LEU A 379 -8.77 19.89 9.26
CA LEU A 379 -7.70 20.03 8.28
C LEU A 379 -8.17 20.95 7.15
N LEU A 380 -7.48 22.06 6.94
CA LEU A 380 -7.78 23.06 5.90
C LEU A 380 -6.63 23.09 4.88
N GLY A 381 -6.94 23.13 3.60
CA GLY A 381 -5.92 23.37 2.58
C GLY A 381 -6.48 23.64 1.19
N VAL A 382 -5.63 24.19 0.34
CA VAL A 382 -5.87 24.27 -1.11
C VAL A 382 -5.65 22.89 -1.73
N HIS A 383 -6.52 22.49 -2.67
CA HIS A 383 -6.49 21.18 -3.33
C HIS A 383 -5.08 20.73 -3.71
N GLY A 384 -4.67 19.54 -3.24
CA GLY A 384 -3.43 18.89 -3.61
C GLY A 384 -3.01 17.80 -2.63
N ALA A 385 -1.87 17.18 -2.91
CA ALA A 385 -1.41 15.97 -2.23
C ALA A 385 -1.35 16.06 -0.69
N GLY A 386 -1.17 17.25 -0.12
CA GLY A 386 -1.21 17.45 1.33
C GLY A 386 -2.54 17.03 1.98
N LEU A 387 -3.67 17.11 1.27
CA LEU A 387 -4.98 16.67 1.77
C LEU A 387 -5.10 15.15 1.88
N THR A 388 -4.14 14.37 1.36
CA THR A 388 -4.05 12.91 1.59
C THR A 388 -3.97 12.59 3.09
N HIS A 389 -3.47 13.52 3.90
CA HIS A 389 -3.48 13.40 5.36
C HIS A 389 -4.86 13.17 5.98
N ALA A 390 -5.94 13.46 5.25
CA ALA A 390 -7.29 13.11 5.66
C ALA A 390 -7.47 11.62 6.00
N MET A 391 -6.62 10.73 5.47
CA MET A 391 -6.61 9.29 5.81
C MET A 391 -6.16 9.01 7.26
N PHE A 392 -5.45 9.94 7.89
CA PHE A 392 -4.80 9.74 9.20
C PHE A 392 -5.44 10.56 10.32
N LEU A 393 -6.41 11.42 9.99
CA LEU A 393 -7.17 12.19 10.96
C LEU A 393 -7.90 11.27 11.96
N GLN A 394 -8.14 11.77 13.17
CA GLN A 394 -8.97 11.05 14.13
C GLN A 394 -10.43 10.92 13.64
N PRO A 395 -11.15 9.84 14.00
CA PRO A 395 -12.54 9.65 13.61
C PRO A 395 -13.40 10.89 13.85
N ARG A 396 -14.34 11.17 12.95
CA ARG A 396 -15.19 12.38 13.00
C ARG A 396 -14.45 13.71 12.82
N SER A 397 -13.20 13.79 12.31
CA SER A 397 -12.60 15.09 11.93
C SER A 397 -13.41 15.84 10.87
N SER A 398 -13.02 17.09 10.60
CA SER A 398 -13.50 17.89 9.48
C SER A 398 -12.36 18.13 8.48
N VAL A 399 -12.67 18.11 7.19
CA VAL A 399 -11.74 18.45 6.09
C VAL A 399 -12.35 19.62 5.32
N VAL A 400 -11.55 20.65 5.09
CA VAL A 400 -11.92 21.83 4.31
C VAL A 400 -10.97 21.95 3.13
N GLU A 401 -11.54 21.94 1.92
CA GLU A 401 -10.80 21.99 0.68
C GLU A 401 -11.15 23.25 -0.13
N ILE A 402 -10.13 24.04 -0.46
CA ILE A 402 -10.27 25.16 -1.40
C ILE A 402 -9.85 24.65 -2.78
N LEU A 403 -10.82 24.54 -3.69
CA LEU A 403 -10.62 24.06 -5.06
C LEU A 403 -10.20 25.23 -5.96
N PRO A 404 -9.23 25.08 -6.87
CA PRO A 404 -9.01 26.04 -7.96
C PRO A 404 -10.30 26.26 -8.77
N SER A 405 -10.48 27.46 -9.34
CA SER A 405 -11.78 27.92 -9.84
C SER A 405 -12.43 27.01 -10.89
N SER A 406 -11.63 26.38 -11.75
CA SER A 406 -12.08 25.50 -12.84
C SER A 406 -11.80 24.02 -12.58
N PHE A 407 -11.50 23.64 -11.34
CA PHE A 407 -11.07 22.29 -10.99
C PHE A 407 -12.10 21.59 -10.11
N ASN A 408 -12.59 20.42 -10.53
CA ASN A 408 -13.75 19.76 -9.93
C ASN A 408 -13.51 18.27 -9.62
N HIS A 409 -12.35 17.93 -9.07
CA HIS A 409 -12.02 16.56 -8.63
C HIS A 409 -12.71 16.22 -7.31
N LYS A 410 -12.95 14.93 -7.03
CA LYS A 410 -13.70 14.45 -5.86
C LYS A 410 -12.89 13.52 -4.96
N GLY A 411 -11.59 13.33 -5.22
CA GLY A 411 -10.75 12.40 -4.47
C GLY A 411 -10.75 12.66 -2.97
N PHE A 412 -10.42 13.89 -2.53
CA PHE A 412 -10.37 14.19 -1.09
C PHE A 412 -11.74 14.26 -0.43
N ARG A 413 -12.79 14.64 -1.17
CA ARG A 413 -14.19 14.48 -0.73
C ARG A 413 -14.49 13.01 -0.43
N ASN A 414 -14.13 12.14 -1.36
CA ASN A 414 -14.40 10.71 -1.26
C ASN A 414 -13.58 10.06 -0.14
N VAL A 415 -12.30 10.45 0.02
CA VAL A 415 -11.46 10.05 1.17
C VAL A 415 -12.08 10.49 2.49
N ALA A 416 -12.53 11.74 2.61
CA ALA A 416 -13.21 12.21 3.81
C ALA A 416 -14.48 11.39 4.10
N GLY A 417 -15.28 11.08 3.07
CA GLY A 417 -16.47 10.24 3.18
C GLY A 417 -16.16 8.87 3.78
N VAL A 418 -15.30 8.07 3.13
CA VAL A 418 -14.96 6.69 3.56
C VAL A 418 -14.21 6.62 4.89
N MET A 419 -13.60 7.73 5.32
CA MET A 419 -12.97 7.83 6.63
C MET A 419 -13.93 8.30 7.72
N GLY A 420 -15.17 8.68 7.37
CA GLY A 420 -16.18 9.18 8.30
C GLY A 420 -15.90 10.60 8.80
N HIS A 421 -15.35 11.45 7.93
CA HIS A 421 -15.09 12.86 8.19
C HIS A 421 -16.15 13.76 7.56
N SER A 422 -16.41 14.90 8.20
CA SER A 422 -17.18 15.97 7.58
C SER A 422 -16.32 16.62 6.50
N TYR A 423 -16.89 16.92 5.34
CA TYR A 423 -16.18 17.56 4.23
C TYR A 423 -16.88 18.85 3.81
N PHE A 424 -16.09 19.92 3.66
CA PHE A 424 -16.53 21.22 3.20
C PHE A 424 -15.62 21.71 2.09
N SER A 425 -16.17 22.37 1.09
CA SER A 425 -15.36 22.89 -0.01
C SER A 425 -15.91 24.18 -0.59
N ALA A 426 -15.03 25.03 -1.08
CA ALA A 426 -15.39 26.16 -1.93
C ALA A 426 -14.45 26.23 -3.14
N HIS A 427 -14.98 26.64 -4.28
CA HIS A 427 -14.16 26.98 -5.44
C HIS A 427 -13.63 28.41 -5.29
N ALA A 428 -12.35 28.57 -5.57
CA ALA A 428 -11.67 29.84 -5.70
C ALA A 428 -12.29 30.73 -6.78
N SER A 429 -12.07 32.02 -6.66
CA SER A 429 -12.54 33.02 -7.61
C SER A 429 -11.68 33.01 -8.86
N GLU A 430 -12.28 33.37 -9.99
CA GLU A 430 -11.51 33.54 -11.21
C GLU A 430 -10.61 34.78 -11.13
N GLN A 431 -9.33 34.62 -11.46
CA GLN A 431 -8.43 35.77 -11.61
C GLN A 431 -8.54 36.31 -13.05
N PRO A 432 -8.87 37.60 -13.26
CA PRO A 432 -9.21 38.15 -14.58
C PRO A 432 -8.06 38.15 -15.61
N LEU A 433 -6.80 38.05 -15.17
CA LEU A 433 -5.62 38.44 -15.98
C LEU A 433 -4.79 37.28 -16.55
N ARG A 434 -5.19 36.01 -16.38
CA ARG A 434 -4.42 34.85 -16.87
C ARG A 434 -5.05 34.18 -18.08
N LYS A 435 -4.36 34.26 -19.24
CA LYS A 435 -4.77 33.65 -20.53
C LYS A 435 -4.68 32.12 -20.55
N ARG A 436 -3.86 31.51 -19.69
CA ARG A 436 -3.80 30.05 -19.45
C ARG A 436 -3.87 29.83 -17.95
N LYS A 437 -4.88 29.09 -17.51
CA LYS A 437 -5.10 28.71 -16.10
C LYS A 437 -4.40 27.37 -15.89
N ASP A 438 -3.42 27.33 -15.02
CA ASP A 438 -2.75 26.09 -14.62
C ASP A 438 -3.07 25.82 -13.15
N TRP A 439 -4.11 25.01 -12.93
CA TRP A 439 -4.53 24.64 -11.59
C TRP A 439 -3.42 23.94 -10.80
N GLN A 440 -2.38 23.41 -11.44
CA GLN A 440 -1.30 22.70 -10.76
C GLN A 440 -0.27 23.65 -10.13
N HIS A 441 -0.14 24.88 -10.64
CA HIS A 441 0.93 25.80 -10.26
C HIS A 441 0.41 27.13 -9.73
N ASP A 442 -0.73 27.60 -10.24
CA ASP A 442 -1.24 28.93 -9.98
C ASP A 442 -1.69 29.13 -8.53
N ASP A 443 -1.32 30.29 -7.95
CA ASP A 443 -1.84 30.73 -6.66
C ASP A 443 -3.36 30.87 -6.71
N VAL A 444 -4.00 30.55 -5.60
CA VAL A 444 -5.44 30.40 -5.46
C VAL A 444 -5.97 31.57 -4.64
N TYR A 445 -6.95 32.27 -5.18
CA TYR A 445 -7.61 33.40 -4.52
C TYR A 445 -9.07 33.04 -4.22
N LEU A 446 -9.50 33.27 -2.99
CA LEU A 446 -10.88 33.08 -2.55
C LEU A 446 -11.26 34.35 -1.79
N GLU A 447 -12.40 34.99 -2.10
CA GLU A 447 -12.78 36.21 -1.39
C GLU A 447 -12.84 35.97 0.12
N GLN A 448 -12.37 36.95 0.90
CA GLN A 448 -12.31 36.86 2.37
C GLN A 448 -13.65 36.44 2.98
N ASP A 449 -14.76 37.05 2.54
CA ASP A 449 -16.09 36.76 3.09
C ASP A 449 -16.51 35.31 2.81
N LYS A 450 -16.20 34.79 1.63
CA LYS A 450 -16.48 33.41 1.23
C LYS A 450 -15.58 32.41 1.97
N PHE A 451 -14.32 32.76 2.21
CA PHE A 451 -13.43 31.99 3.08
C PHE A 451 -13.99 31.93 4.51
N MET A 452 -14.40 33.06 5.07
CA MET A 452 -14.94 33.13 6.43
C MET A 452 -16.27 32.39 6.57
N GLU A 453 -17.15 32.44 5.56
CA GLU A 453 -18.40 31.67 5.54
C GLU A 453 -18.12 30.16 5.54
N LEU A 454 -17.23 29.69 4.66
CA LEU A 454 -16.81 28.29 4.59
C LEU A 454 -16.27 27.81 5.95
N MET A 455 -15.37 28.60 6.54
CA MET A 455 -14.75 28.26 7.83
C MET A 455 -15.74 28.32 8.99
N ASN A 456 -16.66 29.28 9.00
CA ASN A 456 -17.73 29.36 9.99
C ASN A 456 -18.55 28.07 10.04
N ILE A 457 -18.96 27.54 8.88
CA ILE A 457 -19.71 26.29 8.80
C ILE A 457 -18.87 25.12 9.30
N ALA A 458 -17.63 24.99 8.83
CA ALA A 458 -16.77 23.86 9.17
C ALA A 458 -16.34 23.82 10.65
N ILE A 459 -16.03 24.99 11.23
CA ILE A 459 -15.67 25.14 12.65
C ILE A 459 -16.88 24.83 13.53
N LYS A 460 -18.04 25.41 13.24
CA LYS A 460 -19.28 25.17 14.01
C LYS A 460 -19.73 23.70 13.95
N ALA A 461 -19.51 23.01 12.83
CA ALA A 461 -19.73 21.56 12.73
C ALA A 461 -18.82 20.73 13.66
N THR A 462 -17.76 21.33 14.20
CA THR A 462 -16.76 20.68 15.07
C THR A 462 -17.01 20.95 16.56
N TYR A 463 -17.96 21.81 16.91
CA TYR A 463 -18.25 22.26 18.29
C TYR A 463 -18.74 21.18 19.25
N LYS A 464 -19.35 20.12 18.73
CA LYS A 464 -19.95 19.01 19.50
C LYS A 464 -19.28 17.66 19.26
N LYS A 465 -17.99 17.67 18.90
CA LYS A 465 -17.19 16.47 18.64
C LYS A 465 -16.32 16.12 19.85
N GLY A 466 -16.21 14.83 20.16
CA GLY A 466 -15.47 14.36 21.35
C GLY A 466 -16.20 14.73 22.64
N HIS A 467 -15.48 15.30 23.61
CA HIS A 467 -16.05 15.80 24.88
C HIS A 467 -16.63 17.22 24.79
N ARG A 468 -16.47 17.92 23.67
CA ARG A 468 -16.89 19.31 23.49
C ARG A 468 -18.40 19.39 23.32
N ASN A 469 -19.00 20.45 23.87
CA ASN A 469 -20.44 20.71 23.80
C ASN A 469 -20.73 22.22 23.68
N TYR A 470 -20.12 22.88 22.70
CA TYR A 470 -20.34 24.31 22.48
C TYR A 470 -21.63 24.57 21.71
N ASP A 471 -22.30 25.68 22.02
CA ASP A 471 -23.47 26.13 21.28
C ASP A 471 -23.10 26.75 19.93
N THR A 472 -23.92 26.47 18.93
CA THR A 472 -23.81 27.03 17.59
C THR A 472 -24.52 28.38 17.56
N VAL A 473 -23.92 29.41 18.19
CA VAL A 473 -24.42 30.79 18.15
C VAL A 473 -23.86 31.58 16.98
#